data_AF-A0A2S5D2L3-F1
#
_entry.id   AF-A0A2S5D2L3-F1
#
_cell.length_a   1.000
_cell.length_b   1.000
_cell.length_c   1.000
_cell.angle_alpha   90.00
_cell.angle_beta   90.00
_cell.angle_gamma   90.00
#
_symmetry.space_group_name_H-M   'P 1'
#
loop_
_entity.id
_entity.type
_entity.pdbx_description
1 polymer ?
#
loop_
_entity_poly.entity_id
_entity_poly.type
_entity_poly.pdbx_seq_one_letter_code
_entity_poly.pdbx_strand_id
1 'polypeptide(L)'
;METVNKLLKELTLDFGYIFGAVNQGRVFESDTNMRDFLHRSQAFQIKLGDFTKHVEQLQIQSEKEQTLERLNKLIEFLERQVDAQ
;
A
#
# COMPACT_ATOMS: atom_id res chain seq x y z
N MET A 1 -7.66 3.20 -7.44
CA MET A 1 -7.72 4.30 -6.45
C MET A 1 -8.75 4.05 -5.36
N GLU A 2 -10.02 3.79 -5.68
CA GLU A 2 -11.08 3.55 -4.68
C GLU A 2 -10.78 2.35 -3.75
N THR A 3 -10.28 1.24 -4.32
CA THR A 3 -9.88 0.05 -3.54
C THR A 3 -8.72 0.31 -2.58
N VAL A 4 -7.72 1.10 -3.00
CA VAL A 4 -6.55 1.45 -2.17
C VAL A 4 -6.98 2.31 -0.99
N ASN A 5 -7.82 3.31 -1.22
CA ASN A 5 -8.33 4.19 -0.16
C ASN A 5 -9.19 3.42 0.85
N LYS A 6 -9.99 2.45 0.38
CA LYS A 6 -10.76 1.58 1.26
C LYS A 6 -9.85 0.73 2.15
N LEU A 7 -8.86 0.06 1.57
CA LEU A 7 -7.90 -0.77 2.31
C LEU A 7 -7.07 0.05 3.31
N LEU A 8 -6.61 1.24 2.91
CA LEU A 8 -5.89 2.15 3.78
C LEU A 8 -6.74 2.61 4.97
N LYS A 9 -8.03 2.88 4.74
CA LYS A 9 -8.98 3.23 5.80
C LYS A 9 -9.16 2.08 6.79
N GLU A 10 -9.33 0.85 6.28
CA GLU A 10 -9.43 -0.34 7.13
C GLU A 10 -8.16 -0.55 7.97
N LEU A 11 -6.98 -0.44 7.36
CA LEU A 11 -5.69 -0.51 8.07
C LEU A 11 -5.55 0.57 9.15
N THR A 12 -6.00 1.79 8.87
CA THR A 12 -5.95 2.89 9.83
C THR A 12 -6.84 2.61 11.05
N LEU A 13 -8.02 2.04 10.82
CA LEU A 13 -8.94 1.65 11.90
C LEU A 13 -8.37 0.51 12.75
N ASP A 14 -7.83 -0.52 12.10
CA ASP A 14 -7.20 -1.66 12.78
C ASP A 14 -5.99 -1.20 13.62
N PHE A 15 -5.16 -0.32 13.06
CA PHE A 15 -4.04 0.29 13.77
C PHE A 15 -4.50 1.10 14.99
N GLY A 16 -5.53 1.95 14.82
CA GLY A 16 -6.09 2.75 15.90
C GLY A 16 -6.63 1.90 17.05
N TYR A 17 -7.29 0.77 16.74
CA TYR A 17 -7.73 -0.19 17.74
C TYR A 17 -6.54 -0.83 18.48
N ILE A 18 -5.54 -1.34 17.76
CA ILE A 18 -4.38 -2.02 18.35
C ILE A 18 -3.61 -1.05 19.26
N PHE A 19 -3.27 0.13 18.74
CA PHE A 19 -2.55 1.14 19.51
C PHE A 19 -3.37 1.63 20.72
N GLY A 20 -4.66 1.87 20.53
CA GLY A 20 -5.56 2.28 21.61
C GLY A 20 -5.67 1.24 22.72
N ALA A 21 -5.79 -0.04 22.37
CA ALA A 21 -5.88 -1.13 23.34
C ALA A 21 -4.60 -1.22 24.21
N VAL A 22 -3.42 -1.07 23.60
CA VAL A 22 -2.14 -1.05 24.33
C VAL A 22 -2.06 0.17 25.24
N ASN A 23 -2.33 1.37 24.70
CA ASN A 23 -2.19 2.62 25.44
C ASN A 23 -3.16 2.72 26.62
N GLN A 24 -4.34 2.12 26.52
CA GLN A 24 -5.33 2.08 27.60
C GLN A 24 -5.08 0.95 28.61
N GLY A 25 -4.06 0.10 28.38
CA GLY A 25 -3.78 -1.06 29.22
C GLY A 25 -4.79 -2.20 29.09
N ARG A 26 -5.80 -2.08 28.21
CA ARG A 26 -6.90 -3.06 28.05
C ARG A 26 -6.41 -4.46 27.67
N VAL A 27 -5.29 -4.53 26.97
CA VAL A 27 -4.64 -5.79 26.58
C VAL A 27 -4.26 -6.63 27.80
N PHE A 28 -3.96 -5.98 28.93
CA PHE A 28 -3.45 -6.63 30.13
C PHE A 28 -4.53 -6.92 31.18
N GLU A 29 -5.80 -6.60 30.91
CA GLU A 29 -6.91 -6.79 31.87
C GLU A 29 -7.30 -8.27 32.03
N SER A 30 -7.08 -9.11 31.01
CA SER A 30 -7.36 -10.54 31.07
C SER A 30 -6.60 -11.32 29.98
N ASP A 31 -6.45 -12.63 30.18
CA ASP A 31 -5.90 -13.55 29.17
C ASP A 31 -6.75 -13.56 27.89
N THR A 32 -8.07 -13.41 28.01
CA THR A 32 -8.97 -13.30 26.86
C THR A 32 -8.67 -12.04 26.06
N ASN A 33 -8.51 -10.88 26.72
CA ASN A 33 -8.17 -9.62 26.05
C ASN A 33 -6.81 -9.70 25.35
N MET A 34 -5.82 -10.29 26.02
CA MET A 34 -4.49 -10.53 25.44
C MET A 34 -4.58 -11.41 24.19
N ARG A 35 -5.32 -12.52 24.26
CA ARG A 35 -5.49 -13.44 23.13
C ARG A 35 -6.19 -12.78 21.94
N ASP A 36 -7.27 -12.04 22.19
CA ASP A 36 -8.01 -11.32 21.15
C ASP A 36 -7.15 -10.22 20.52
N PHE A 37 -6.37 -9.51 21.35
CA PHE A 37 -5.41 -8.51 20.88
C PHE A 37 -4.34 -9.13 19.97
N LEU A 38 -3.77 -10.27 20.33
CA LEU A 38 -2.77 -10.97 19.53
C LEU A 38 -3.35 -11.43 18.19
N HIS A 39 -4.55 -12.02 18.18
CA HIS A 39 -5.22 -12.43 16.94
C HIS A 39 -5.47 -11.25 16.01
N ARG A 40 -5.99 -10.14 16.53
CA ARG A 40 -6.24 -8.92 15.74
C ARG A 40 -4.94 -8.30 15.22
N SER A 41 -3.88 -8.32 16.04
CA SER A 41 -2.57 -7.82 15.65
C SER A 41 -1.94 -8.65 14.54
N GLN A 42 -2.05 -9.98 14.59
CA GLN A 42 -1.60 -10.86 13.52
C GLN A 42 -2.37 -10.61 12.21
N ALA A 43 -3.71 -10.52 12.30
CA ALA A 43 -4.53 -10.23 11.14
C ALA A 43 -4.18 -8.86 10.50
N PHE A 44 -3.93 -7.85 11.34
CA PHE A 44 -3.47 -6.54 10.88
C PHE A 44 -2.12 -6.61 10.18
N GLN A 45 -1.14 -7.34 10.74
CA GLN A 45 0.18 -7.51 10.13
C GLN A 45 0.10 -8.14 8.74
N ILE A 46 -0.77 -9.15 8.57
CA ILE A 46 -1.00 -9.79 7.26
C ILE A 46 -1.56 -8.77 6.26
N LYS A 47 -2.64 -8.06 6.64
CA LYS A 47 -3.25 -7.03 5.78
C LYS A 47 -2.25 -5.94 5.40
N LEU A 48 -1.40 -5.51 6.35
CA LEU A 48 -0.39 -4.49 6.11
C LEU A 48 0.66 -4.98 5.11
N GLY A 49 1.13 -6.23 5.25
CA GLY A 49 2.07 -6.83 4.31
C GLY A 49 1.50 -6.94 2.90
N ASP A 50 0.24 -7.36 2.76
CA ASP A 50 -0.43 -7.45 1.46
C ASP A 50 -0.65 -6.07 0.83
N PHE A 51 -0.99 -5.07 1.64
CA PHE A 51 -1.12 -3.69 1.19
C PHE A 51 0.20 -3.10 0.70
N THR A 52 1.31 -3.33 1.42
CA THR A 52 2.65 -2.89 1.00
C THR A 52 3.02 -3.48 -0.36
N LYS A 53 2.81 -4.78 -0.56
CA LYS A 53 3.06 -5.43 -1.86
C LYS A 53 2.21 -4.82 -2.98
N HIS A 54 0.95 -4.49 -2.69
CA HIS A 54 0.07 -3.86 -3.67
C HIS A 54 0.55 -2.45 -4.05
N VAL A 55 0.99 -1.65 -3.08
CA VAL A 55 1.57 -0.32 -3.33
C VAL A 55 2.86 -0.42 -4.15
N GLU A 56 3.74 -1.37 -3.84
CA GLU A 56 4.96 -1.64 -4.62
C GLU A 56 4.63 -1.97 -6.08
N GLN A 57 3.62 -2.80 -6.32
CA GLN A 57 3.17 -3.13 -7.68
C GLN A 57 2.65 -1.90 -8.43
N LEU A 58 1.87 -1.05 -7.78
CA LEU A 58 1.39 0.21 -8.38
C LEU A 58 2.54 1.16 -8.72
N GLN A 59 3.56 1.24 -7.86
CA GLN A 59 4.75 2.04 -8.10
C GLN A 59 5.51 1.55 -9.35
N ILE A 60 5.76 0.23 -9.43
CA ILE A 60 6.41 -0.39 -10.60
C ILE A 60 5.60 -0.11 -11.88
N GLN A 61 4.27 -0.24 -11.82
CA GLN A 61 3.42 0.06 -12.96
C GLN A 61 3.53 1.52 -13.39
N SER A 62 3.51 2.47 -12.46
CA SER A 62 3.67 3.90 -12.75
C SER A 62 5.03 4.20 -13.40
N GLU A 63 6.12 3.61 -12.90
CA GLU A 63 7.46 3.79 -13.47
C GLU A 63 7.56 3.22 -14.89
N LYS A 64 6.91 2.07 -15.13
CA LYS A 64 6.80 1.48 -16.47
C LYS A 64 6.06 2.40 -17.44
N GLU A 65 4.91 2.95 -17.02
CA GLU A 65 4.10 3.87 -17.83
C GLU A 65 4.89 5.14 -18.19
N GLN A 66 5.58 5.74 -17.22
CA GLN A 66 6.45 6.90 -17.46
C GLN A 66 7.61 6.59 -18.41
N THR A 67 8.20 5.41 -18.29
CA THR A 67 9.30 4.98 -19.17
C THR A 67 8.82 4.80 -20.60
N LEU A 68 7.66 4.16 -20.80
CA LEU A 68 7.04 4.01 -22.11
C LEU A 68 6.71 5.37 -22.74
N GLU A 69 6.18 6.31 -21.96
CA GLU A 69 5.91 7.67 -22.46
C GLU A 69 7.19 8.38 -22.92
N ARG A 70 8.29 8.26 -22.16
CA ARG A 70 9.60 8.81 -22.55
C ARG A 70 10.13 8.19 -23.83
N LEU A 71 10.00 6.88 -23.98
CA LEU A 71 10.43 6.15 -25.18
C LEU A 71 9.61 6.58 -26.41
N ASN A 72 8.29 6.72 -26.28
CA ASN A 72 7.44 7.20 -27.37
C ASN A 72 7.83 8.61 -27.83
N LYS A 73 8.09 9.54 -26.88
CA LYS A 73 8.58 10.89 -27.21
C LYS A 73 9.93 10.87 -27.93
N LEU A 74 10.82 9.96 -27.55
CA LEU A 74 12.12 9.79 -28.21
C LEU A 74 11.93 9.29 -29.66
N ILE A 75 11.06 8.31 -29.86
CA ILE A 75 10.75 7.77 -31.19
C ILE A 75 10.20 8.87 -32.09
N GLU A 76 9.18 9.61 -31.63
CA GLU A 76 8.61 10.74 -32.39
C GLU A 76 9.66 11.81 -32.74
N PHE A 77 10.59 12.08 -31.83
CA PHE A 77 11.70 13.02 -32.09
C PHE A 77 12.64 12.50 -33.18
N LEU A 78 13.01 11.21 -33.13
CA LEU A 78 13.90 10.60 -34.11
C LEU A 78 13.25 10.51 -35.50
N GLU A 79 11.97 10.14 -35.57
CA GLU A 79 11.20 10.13 -36.82
C GLU A 79 11.20 11.51 -37.50
N ARG A 80 10.95 12.57 -36.72
CA ARG A 80 11.02 13.96 -37.23
C ARG A 80 12.41 14.37 -37.71
N GLN A 81 13.48 13.84 -37.11
CA GLN A 81 14.84 14.14 -37.58
C GLN A 81 15.17 13.40 -38.88
N VAL A 82 14.67 12.18 -39.05
CA VAL A 82 14.85 11.40 -40.28
C VAL A 82 14.06 12.01 -41.43
N ASP A 83 12.81 12.42 -41.20
CA ASP A 83 11.96 13.06 -42.22
C ASP A 83 12.45 14.46 -42.65
N ALA A 84 13.35 15.08 -41.87
CA ALA A 84 13.93 16.38 -42.16
C ALA A 84 15.24 16.31 -42.98
N GLN A 85 15.73 15.10 -43.30
CA GLN A 85 16.91 14.86 -44.15
C GLN A 85 16.51 14.50 -45.59
#